data_AF-A0A8T5T9M6-F1
#
_entry.id   AF-A0A8T5T9M6-F1
#
_cell.length_a   1.000
_cell.length_b   1.000
_cell.length_c   1.000
_cell.angle_alpha   90.00
_cell.angle_beta   90.00
_cell.angle_gamma   90.00
#
_symmetry.space_group_name_H-M   'P 1'
#
loop_
_entity.id
_entity.type
_entity.pdbx_description
1 polymer ?
#
loop_
_entity_poly.entity_id
_entity_poly.type
_entity_poly.pdbx_seq_one_letter_code
_entity_poly.pdbx_strand_id
1 'polypeptide(L)'
;MTKKGKFKLSSFLVEDYLIYYKSVNKNHKLNAFAVVLVSDFQDILQHLIRILKKRYFNYFSVQINVVEKREDLIIMNFENDNKDSIIRSFHTVYDYLDKNGKIVCFYKNEKLQNIFLDLLTVDLNSHIKLIRSSNSLLIKNQNETKVFKVYELHLKNENSSILVPNFINYLIDSQLGGYFLLNFQFDDYDNIITKPIYINVSEKVQEDENIIEEEINDFFDRKLLKNIKLDFNDVFSILWRKPLNKNKQLFIKHLDWGITEVKLKIREIANEVENSLRDNTINFQKINPYLFFIEQNTIFLIAKEADINHISKILNRYYSKYKIIILIIEEEEYEKLNNIEKISQLEDLKIMDLSIFSQFNYTTLKN
;
A
#
# COMPACT_ATOMS: atom_id res chain seq x y z
N MET A 1 -14.41 -43.48 8.77
CA MET A 1 -14.03 -42.66 9.95
C MET A 1 -12.97 -41.64 9.54
N THR A 2 -13.38 -40.42 9.21
CA THR A 2 -12.45 -39.33 8.84
C THR A 2 -11.86 -38.72 10.11
N LYS A 3 -10.55 -38.89 10.31
CA LYS A 3 -9.81 -38.24 11.40
C LYS A 3 -9.96 -36.72 11.24
N LYS A 4 -10.81 -36.09 12.06
CA LYS A 4 -10.85 -34.64 12.23
C LYS A 4 -9.53 -34.21 12.86
N GLY A 5 -8.57 -33.79 12.04
CA GLY A 5 -7.36 -33.15 12.53
C GLY A 5 -7.75 -31.91 13.34
N LYS A 6 -7.46 -31.91 14.64
CA LYS A 6 -7.51 -30.71 15.48
C LYS A 6 -6.38 -29.78 15.00
N PHE A 7 -6.62 -28.96 13.99
CA PHE A 7 -5.69 -27.89 13.63
C PHE A 7 -5.84 -26.77 14.67
N LYS A 8 -4.80 -26.53 15.46
CA LYS A 8 -4.78 -25.45 16.45
C LYS A 8 -4.40 -24.15 15.75
N LEU A 9 -5.27 -23.14 15.86
CA LEU A 9 -4.96 -21.72 15.53
C LEU A 9 -3.69 -21.21 16.24
N SER A 10 -3.23 -21.91 17.29
CA SER A 10 -2.17 -21.52 18.22
C SER A 10 -0.75 -21.97 17.85
N SER A 11 -0.47 -22.45 16.64
CA SER A 11 0.89 -22.87 16.25
C SER A 11 1.69 -21.71 15.68
N PHE A 12 1.97 -20.70 16.52
CA PHE A 12 2.81 -19.56 16.20
C PHE A 12 3.82 -19.29 17.32
N LEU A 13 4.84 -18.51 17.01
CA LEU A 13 5.87 -18.07 17.94
C LEU A 13 5.97 -16.55 17.88
N VAL A 14 5.96 -15.88 19.03
CA VAL A 14 6.14 -14.44 19.10
C VAL A 14 7.53 -14.14 19.63
N GLU A 15 8.28 -13.34 18.89
CA GLU A 15 9.60 -12.86 19.31
C GLU A 15 9.73 -11.38 18.96
N ASP A 16 9.92 -10.56 19.99
CA ASP A 16 10.02 -9.10 19.87
C ASP A 16 8.87 -8.54 19.03
N TYR A 17 9.16 -7.98 17.87
CA TYR A 17 8.21 -7.30 17.00
C TYR A 17 7.55 -8.21 15.95
N LEU A 18 7.81 -9.52 15.99
CA LEU A 18 7.38 -10.45 14.94
C LEU A 18 6.60 -11.65 15.51
N ILE A 19 5.50 -11.98 14.84
CA ILE A 19 4.76 -13.25 15.03
C ILE A 19 5.09 -14.18 13.86
N TYR A 20 5.67 -15.34 14.15
CA TYR A 20 6.06 -16.35 13.19
C TYR A 20 5.05 -17.49 13.11
N TYR A 21 4.65 -17.83 11.89
CA TYR A 21 3.91 -19.04 11.55
C TYR A 21 4.77 -19.93 10.66
N LYS A 22 4.82 -21.23 10.97
CA LYS A 22 5.38 -22.23 10.04
C LYS A 22 4.38 -22.41 8.88
N SER A 23 4.81 -22.11 7.65
CA SER A 23 3.96 -22.39 6.48
C SER A 23 3.72 -23.89 6.37
N VAL A 24 2.47 -24.28 6.16
CA VAL A 24 2.06 -25.68 5.92
C VAL A 24 2.41 -26.13 4.48
N ASN A 25 2.95 -25.23 3.65
CA ASN A 25 3.31 -25.55 2.27
C ASN A 25 4.57 -26.41 2.18
N LYS A 26 4.64 -27.22 1.11
CA LYS A 26 5.79 -28.07 0.74
C LYS A 26 7.12 -27.31 0.57
N ASN A 27 7.09 -25.99 0.51
CA ASN A 27 8.24 -25.13 0.21
C ASN A 27 8.99 -24.63 1.45
N HIS A 28 8.63 -25.05 2.68
CA HIS A 28 9.35 -24.70 3.93
C HIS A 28 9.51 -23.20 4.27
N LYS A 29 8.80 -22.29 3.59
CA LYS A 29 8.83 -20.85 3.89
C LYS A 29 8.32 -20.52 5.30
N LEU A 30 9.00 -19.60 5.98
CA LEU A 30 8.52 -18.97 7.22
C LEU A 30 7.68 -17.75 6.86
N ASN A 31 6.53 -17.63 7.52
CA ASN A 31 5.72 -16.41 7.48
C ASN A 31 5.89 -15.67 8.79
N ALA A 32 6.18 -14.38 8.74
CA ALA A 32 6.23 -13.53 9.91
C ALA A 32 5.36 -12.29 9.73
N PHE A 33 4.85 -11.76 10.82
CA PHE A 33 3.97 -10.60 10.82
C PHE A 33 4.46 -9.56 11.82
N ALA A 34 4.54 -8.31 11.37
CA ALA A 34 4.69 -7.15 12.25
C ALA A 34 3.39 -6.36 12.26
N VAL A 35 3.07 -5.74 13.40
CA VAL A 35 1.91 -4.87 13.54
C VAL A 35 2.37 -3.49 13.99
N VAL A 36 1.93 -2.47 13.26
CA VAL A 36 2.23 -1.07 13.56
C VAL A 36 0.93 -0.28 13.71
N LEU A 37 0.89 0.57 14.73
CA LEU A 37 -0.18 1.51 14.98
C LEU A 37 0.17 2.86 14.37
N VAL A 38 -0.77 3.44 13.62
CA VAL A 38 -0.65 4.78 13.06
C VAL A 38 -1.91 5.59 13.33
N SER A 39 -1.76 6.91 13.44
CA SER A 39 -2.90 7.81 13.64
C SER A 39 -3.77 7.95 12.39
N ASP A 40 -3.16 7.87 11.21
CA ASP A 40 -3.84 7.84 9.92
C ASP A 40 -2.97 7.04 8.95
N PHE A 41 -3.51 5.97 8.35
CA PHE A 41 -2.74 5.16 7.41
C PHE A 41 -2.34 5.92 6.14
N GLN A 42 -3.04 7.00 5.79
CA GLN A 42 -2.72 7.83 4.62
C GLN A 42 -1.33 8.48 4.75
N ASP A 43 -0.94 8.85 5.96
CA ASP A 43 0.36 9.48 6.26
C ASP A 43 1.55 8.55 5.97
N ILE A 44 1.34 7.23 5.95
CA ILE A 44 2.42 6.24 5.78
C ILE A 44 2.26 5.39 4.51
N LEU A 45 1.13 5.52 3.80
CA LEU A 45 0.77 4.65 2.68
C LEU A 45 1.82 4.64 1.57
N GLN A 46 2.30 5.83 1.16
CA GLN A 46 3.33 5.93 0.11
C GLN A 46 4.64 5.26 0.52
N HIS A 47 5.04 5.39 1.79
CA HIS A 47 6.23 4.73 2.33
C HIS A 47 6.08 3.21 2.32
N LEU A 48 4.92 2.69 2.72
CA LEU A 48 4.62 1.25 2.68
C LEU A 48 4.65 0.71 1.24
N ILE A 49 4.07 1.44 0.28
CA ILE A 49 4.10 1.06 -1.14
C ILE A 49 5.53 1.03 -1.66
N ARG A 50 6.35 2.04 -1.35
CA ARG A 50 7.77 2.09 -1.77
C ARG A 50 8.56 0.89 -1.24
N ILE A 51 8.35 0.53 0.03
CA ILE A 51 9.02 -0.61 0.66
C ILE A 51 8.52 -1.94 0.09
N LEU A 52 7.20 -2.06 -0.12
CA LEU A 52 6.56 -3.24 -0.73
C LEU A 52 7.11 -3.47 -2.14
N LYS A 53 7.33 -2.41 -2.93
CA LYS A 53 7.90 -2.46 -4.28
C LYS A 53 9.34 -2.95 -4.28
N LYS A 54 10.12 -2.57 -3.26
CA LYS A 54 11.47 -3.09 -3.00
C LYS A 54 11.47 -4.53 -2.46
N ARG A 55 10.30 -5.14 -2.28
CA ARG A 55 10.11 -6.54 -1.83
C ARG A 55 10.75 -6.86 -0.48
N TYR A 56 10.84 -5.87 0.42
CA TYR A 56 11.27 -6.13 1.80
C TYR A 56 10.25 -6.97 2.56
N PHE A 57 8.98 -6.89 2.17
CA PHE A 57 7.89 -7.70 2.68
C PHE A 57 6.92 -8.04 1.53
N ASN A 58 6.05 -9.03 1.72
CA ASN A 58 5.24 -9.62 0.65
C ASN A 58 3.92 -8.89 0.41
N TYR A 59 3.25 -8.47 1.48
CA TYR A 59 2.04 -7.67 1.44
C TYR A 59 1.84 -6.95 2.77
N PHE A 60 0.99 -5.94 2.77
CA PHE A 60 0.47 -5.35 4.01
C PHE A 60 -1.04 -5.21 3.96
N SER A 61 -1.66 -5.07 5.13
CA SER A 61 -3.08 -4.83 5.27
C SER A 61 -3.31 -3.71 6.27
N VAL A 62 -4.20 -2.77 5.93
CA VAL A 62 -4.72 -1.77 6.86
C VAL A 62 -6.01 -2.33 7.44
N GLN A 63 -6.06 -2.46 8.76
CA GLN A 63 -7.24 -2.84 9.52
C GLN A 63 -7.81 -1.60 10.21
N ILE A 64 -9.03 -1.27 9.82
CA ILE A 64 -9.82 -0.17 10.39
C ILE A 64 -10.90 -0.80 11.27
N ASN A 65 -10.89 -0.45 12.57
CA ASN A 65 -11.97 -0.81 13.49
C ASN A 65 -13.13 0.18 13.28
N VAL A 66 -14.32 -0.35 13.00
CA VAL A 66 -15.49 0.48 12.68
C VAL A 66 -16.13 1.09 13.95
N VAL A 67 -15.81 0.57 15.14
CA VAL A 67 -16.50 0.94 16.39
C VAL A 67 -15.70 1.91 17.26
N GLU A 68 -14.38 1.94 17.15
CA GLU A 68 -13.50 2.72 18.04
C GLU A 68 -12.76 3.84 17.29
N LYS A 69 -12.13 4.76 18.04
CA LYS A 69 -11.38 5.91 17.48
C LYS A 69 -10.44 5.47 16.35
N ARG A 70 -10.31 6.34 15.33
CA ARG A 70 -9.43 6.22 14.14
C ARG A 70 -7.95 6.05 14.52
N GLU A 71 -7.58 4.90 15.04
CA GLU A 71 -6.20 4.43 14.95
C GLU A 71 -6.21 3.25 13.99
N ASP A 72 -5.37 3.34 12.96
CA ASP A 72 -5.29 2.31 11.94
C ASP A 72 -4.19 1.33 12.30
N LEU A 73 -4.50 0.04 12.20
CA LEU A 73 -3.54 -1.03 12.39
C LEU A 73 -3.01 -1.46 11.03
N ILE A 74 -1.70 -1.38 10.82
CA ILE A 74 -1.06 -1.93 9.64
C ILE A 74 -0.39 -3.24 10.02
N ILE A 75 -0.77 -4.31 9.31
CA ILE A 75 -0.21 -5.64 9.44
C ILE A 75 0.67 -5.90 8.23
N MET A 76 1.98 -6.11 8.43
CA MET A 76 2.94 -6.40 7.37
C MET A 76 3.34 -7.87 7.40
N ASN A 77 3.32 -8.55 6.24
CA ASN A 77 3.73 -9.94 6.12
C ASN A 77 5.10 -10.06 5.46
N PHE A 78 6.02 -10.75 6.13
CA PHE A 78 7.34 -11.11 5.64
C PHE A 78 7.37 -12.61 5.36
N GLU A 79 7.81 -13.01 4.17
CA GLU A 79 7.96 -14.43 3.82
C GLU A 79 9.38 -14.72 3.34
N ASN A 80 10.05 -15.67 3.98
CA ASN A 80 11.37 -16.11 3.55
C ASN A 80 11.65 -17.54 4.02
N ASP A 81 12.58 -18.22 3.37
CA ASP A 81 13.06 -19.53 3.81
C ASP A 81 13.98 -19.41 5.05
N ASN A 82 14.58 -18.23 5.27
CA ASN A 82 15.49 -17.94 6.38
C ASN A 82 14.93 -16.85 7.32
N LYS A 83 14.88 -17.18 8.62
CA LYS A 83 14.48 -16.27 9.71
C LYS A 83 15.36 -15.01 9.79
N ASP A 84 16.67 -15.12 9.62
CA ASP A 84 17.58 -13.97 9.70
C ASP A 84 17.34 -12.97 8.57
N SER A 85 16.93 -13.45 7.40
CA SER A 85 16.52 -12.59 6.29
C SER A 85 15.23 -11.84 6.61
N ILE A 86 14.25 -12.50 7.26
CA ILE A 86 13.04 -11.83 7.75
C ILE A 86 13.41 -10.73 8.75
N ILE A 87 14.26 -11.03 9.73
CA ILE A 87 14.70 -10.06 10.76
C ILE A 87 15.39 -8.86 10.12
N ARG A 88 16.32 -9.07 9.18
CA ARG A 88 16.99 -7.98 8.46
C ARG A 88 16.03 -7.13 7.63
N SER A 89 15.11 -7.76 6.91
CA SER A 89 14.05 -7.03 6.19
C SER A 89 13.21 -6.22 7.16
N PHE A 90 12.74 -6.81 8.25
CA PHE A 90 11.96 -6.12 9.27
C PHE A 90 12.71 -4.90 9.83
N HIS A 91 13.98 -5.03 10.23
CA HIS A 91 14.75 -3.88 10.72
C HIS A 91 14.91 -2.77 9.68
N THR A 92 15.11 -3.14 8.41
CA THR A 92 15.16 -2.15 7.31
C THR A 92 13.85 -1.38 7.19
N VAL A 93 12.71 -2.09 7.29
CA VAL A 93 11.37 -1.49 7.25
C VAL A 93 11.14 -0.63 8.49
N TYR A 94 11.46 -1.15 9.67
CA TYR A 94 11.33 -0.46 10.95
C TYR A 94 12.08 0.87 10.92
N ASP A 95 13.38 0.86 10.59
CA ASP A 95 14.22 2.05 10.57
C ASP A 95 13.75 3.07 9.52
N TYR A 96 13.28 2.59 8.37
CA TYR A 96 12.76 3.47 7.32
C TYR A 96 11.46 4.14 7.75
N LEU A 97 10.51 3.38 8.29
CA LEU A 97 9.23 3.93 8.71
C LEU A 97 9.37 4.79 9.97
N ASP A 98 10.23 4.46 10.92
CA ASP A 98 10.49 5.28 12.11
C ASP A 98 11.05 6.66 11.75
N LYS A 99 11.89 6.73 10.70
CA LYS A 99 12.45 8.00 10.20
C LYS A 99 11.51 8.80 9.32
N ASN A 100 10.68 8.14 8.51
CA ASN A 100 9.92 8.80 7.44
C ASN A 100 8.39 8.79 7.65
N GLY A 101 7.86 7.91 8.50
CA GLY A 101 6.43 7.75 8.74
C GLY A 101 6.01 8.32 10.10
N LYS A 102 4.75 8.75 10.19
CA LYS A 102 4.12 9.13 11.47
C LYS A 102 3.62 7.89 12.21
N ILE A 103 4.54 7.06 12.68
CA ILE A 103 4.21 5.87 13.47
C ILE A 103 3.92 6.25 14.92
N VAL A 104 2.84 5.69 15.47
CA VAL A 104 2.58 5.76 16.91
C VAL A 104 3.45 4.73 17.63
N CYS A 105 3.36 3.46 17.23
CA CYS A 105 4.29 2.42 17.73
C CYS A 105 4.27 1.14 16.89
N PHE A 106 5.36 0.37 16.99
CA PHE A 106 5.34 -1.06 16.66
C PHE A 106 4.99 -1.88 17.90
N TYR A 107 4.05 -2.80 17.77
CA TYR A 107 3.72 -3.72 18.86
C TYR A 107 4.79 -4.80 19.00
N LYS A 108 5.00 -5.24 20.24
CA LYS A 108 5.93 -6.31 20.59
C LYS A 108 5.34 -7.33 21.56
N ASN A 109 5.86 -8.55 21.52
CA ASN A 109 5.61 -9.63 22.47
C ASN A 109 4.10 -9.87 22.70
N GLU A 110 3.68 -9.98 23.95
CA GLU A 110 2.29 -10.26 24.31
C GLU A 110 1.30 -9.22 23.75
N LYS A 111 1.68 -7.93 23.69
CA LYS A 111 0.83 -6.91 23.08
C LYS A 111 0.64 -7.14 21.59
N LEU A 112 1.71 -7.50 20.88
CA LEU A 112 1.66 -7.86 19.46
C LEU A 112 0.74 -9.07 19.26
N GLN A 113 0.88 -10.11 20.08
CA GLN A 113 0.01 -11.28 20.04
C GLN A 113 -1.46 -10.89 20.20
N ASN A 114 -1.78 -10.13 21.24
CA ASN A 114 -3.16 -9.76 21.56
C ASN A 114 -3.79 -8.94 20.42
N ILE A 115 -3.11 -7.88 19.96
CA ILE A 115 -3.60 -7.02 18.88
C ILE A 115 -3.75 -7.80 17.57
N PHE A 116 -2.78 -8.65 17.22
CA PHE A 116 -2.85 -9.44 16.00
C PHE A 116 -4.05 -10.40 16.01
N LEU A 117 -4.35 -10.98 17.17
CA LEU A 117 -5.40 -11.97 17.33
C LEU A 117 -6.79 -11.37 17.62
N ASP A 118 -6.85 -10.08 17.96
CA ASP A 118 -8.07 -9.36 18.37
C ASP A 118 -9.19 -9.39 17.31
N LEU A 119 -8.84 -9.51 16.02
CA LEU A 119 -9.82 -9.71 14.94
C LEU A 119 -10.74 -10.90 15.17
N LEU A 120 -10.26 -11.95 15.85
CA LEU A 120 -11.07 -13.11 16.18
C LEU A 120 -12.01 -12.86 17.36
N THR A 121 -11.81 -11.80 18.14
CA THR A 121 -12.66 -11.33 19.26
C THR A 121 -13.00 -12.40 20.30
N VAL A 122 -12.21 -13.48 20.37
CA VAL A 122 -12.45 -14.66 21.20
C VAL A 122 -11.19 -15.01 21.97
N ASP A 123 -11.32 -15.35 23.25
CA ASP A 123 -10.17 -15.81 24.04
C ASP A 123 -9.57 -17.09 23.45
N LEU A 124 -8.39 -16.96 22.84
CA LEU A 124 -7.66 -18.05 22.18
C LEU A 124 -7.00 -19.03 23.16
N ASN A 125 -6.96 -18.72 24.45
CA ASN A 125 -6.46 -19.66 25.48
C ASN A 125 -7.45 -20.80 25.75
N SER A 126 -8.68 -20.64 25.29
CA SER A 126 -9.75 -21.62 25.44
C SER A 126 -9.86 -22.57 24.23
N HIS A 127 -10.50 -23.72 24.42
CA HIS A 127 -10.71 -24.67 23.32
C HIS A 127 -11.69 -24.11 22.29
N ILE A 128 -11.16 -23.50 21.23
CA ILE A 128 -11.97 -22.95 20.14
C ILE A 128 -12.48 -24.05 19.22
N LYS A 129 -13.77 -23.96 18.90
CA LYS A 129 -14.46 -24.77 17.91
C LYS A 129 -14.93 -23.88 16.77
N LEU A 130 -14.42 -24.17 15.57
CA LEU A 130 -14.89 -23.57 14.34
C LEU A 130 -16.08 -24.37 13.80
N ILE A 131 -17.20 -23.71 13.52
CA ILE A 131 -18.41 -24.31 12.94
C ILE A 131 -18.75 -23.52 11.67
N ARG A 132 -19.01 -24.25 10.58
CA ARG A 132 -19.43 -23.66 9.31
C ARG A 132 -20.94 -23.51 9.27
N SER A 133 -21.41 -22.33 8.86
CA SER A 133 -22.77 -22.12 8.35
C SER A 133 -22.74 -21.91 6.83
N SER A 134 -23.91 -21.84 6.19
CA SER A 134 -24.12 -21.54 4.76
C SER A 134 -23.26 -20.37 4.28
N ASN A 135 -23.31 -19.25 5.02
CA ASN A 135 -22.76 -17.95 4.65
C ASN A 135 -22.00 -17.25 5.79
N SER A 136 -21.63 -18.00 6.83
CA SER A 136 -20.89 -17.46 7.98
C SER A 136 -19.95 -18.49 8.60
N LEU A 137 -18.96 -17.99 9.32
CA LEU A 137 -18.09 -18.78 10.17
C LEU A 137 -18.45 -18.49 11.63
N LEU A 138 -18.74 -19.54 12.38
CA LEU A 138 -18.96 -19.44 13.82
C LEU A 138 -17.69 -19.86 14.54
N ILE A 139 -17.19 -18.97 15.40
CA ILE A 139 -16.10 -19.24 16.32
C ILE A 139 -16.72 -19.37 17.71
N LYS A 140 -16.67 -20.56 18.29
CA LYS A 140 -17.19 -20.82 19.63
C LYS A 140 -16.05 -21.15 20.57
N ASN A 141 -16.06 -20.58 21.76
CA ASN A 141 -15.35 -21.14 22.90
C ASN A 141 -16.36 -21.64 23.95
N GLN A 142 -15.89 -21.84 25.19
CA GLN A 142 -16.75 -22.28 26.29
C GLN A 142 -17.72 -21.20 26.77
N ASN A 143 -17.41 -19.92 26.54
CA ASN A 143 -18.09 -18.77 27.13
C ASN A 143 -18.87 -17.94 26.10
N GLU A 144 -18.47 -17.96 24.83
CA GLU A 144 -18.99 -17.08 23.80
C GLU A 144 -19.08 -17.76 22.43
N THR A 145 -19.96 -17.22 21.59
CA THR A 145 -20.07 -17.54 20.17
C THR A 145 -20.00 -16.23 19.39
N LYS A 146 -19.06 -16.16 18.46
CA LYS A 146 -18.94 -15.06 17.51
C LYS A 146 -19.26 -15.57 16.10
N VAL A 147 -20.03 -14.78 15.36
CA VAL A 147 -20.45 -15.05 13.99
C VAL A 147 -19.73 -14.06 13.09
N PHE A 148 -18.95 -14.59 12.16
CA PHE A 148 -18.20 -13.84 11.17
C PHE A 148 -18.92 -13.94 9.82
N LYS A 149 -19.42 -12.80 9.35
CA LYS A 149 -19.88 -12.64 7.97
C LYS A 149 -18.85 -11.78 7.24
N VAL A 150 -18.39 -12.25 6.08
CA VAL A 150 -17.32 -11.58 5.33
C VAL A 150 -17.83 -11.18 3.98
N TYR A 151 -17.53 -9.95 3.60
CA TYR A 151 -18.05 -9.32 2.41
C TYR A 151 -16.90 -8.79 1.54
N GLU A 152 -16.98 -9.05 0.23
CA GLU A 152 -16.13 -8.42 -0.79
C GLU A 152 -16.71 -7.05 -1.13
N LEU A 153 -15.86 -6.04 -1.23
CA LEU A 153 -16.24 -4.75 -1.79
C LEU A 153 -15.94 -4.71 -3.30
N HIS A 154 -16.96 -4.52 -4.12
CA HIS A 154 -16.85 -4.38 -5.56
C HIS A 154 -16.71 -2.90 -5.96
N LEU A 155 -15.51 -2.52 -6.42
CA LEU A 155 -15.14 -1.13 -6.74
C LEU A 155 -15.11 -0.83 -8.25
N LYS A 156 -15.83 -1.59 -9.09
CA LYS A 156 -15.68 -1.52 -10.56
C LYS A 156 -15.92 -0.09 -11.09
N ASN A 157 -14.94 0.44 -11.82
CA ASN A 157 -14.98 1.69 -12.60
C ASN A 157 -15.10 3.01 -11.83
N GLU A 158 -14.81 3.05 -10.54
CA GLU A 158 -15.08 4.23 -9.71
C GLU A 158 -13.84 4.89 -9.12
N ASN A 159 -14.02 6.15 -8.71
CA ASN A 159 -13.06 6.89 -7.90
C ASN A 159 -13.09 6.33 -6.48
N SER A 160 -12.37 5.22 -6.30
CA SER A 160 -12.19 4.51 -5.03
C SER A 160 -11.69 5.40 -3.89
N SER A 161 -11.06 6.52 -4.23
CA SER A 161 -10.64 7.61 -3.35
C SER A 161 -11.80 8.30 -2.64
N ILE A 162 -12.99 8.32 -3.24
CA ILE A 162 -14.20 8.90 -2.66
C ILE A 162 -15.03 7.81 -2.00
N LEU A 163 -15.21 6.70 -2.70
CA LEU A 163 -16.12 5.65 -2.26
C LEU A 163 -15.64 4.95 -0.99
N VAL A 164 -14.35 4.64 -0.87
CA VAL A 164 -13.85 3.90 0.31
C VAL A 164 -13.97 4.71 1.60
N PRO A 165 -13.58 6.01 1.64
CA PRO A 165 -13.88 6.86 2.78
C PRO A 165 -15.37 6.95 3.09
N ASN A 166 -16.23 7.10 2.07
CA ASN A 166 -17.68 7.15 2.27
C ASN A 166 -18.23 5.84 2.84
N PHE A 167 -17.71 4.71 2.39
CA PHE A 167 -18.07 3.39 2.91
C PHE A 167 -17.63 3.22 4.36
N ILE A 168 -16.41 3.63 4.71
CA ILE A 168 -15.92 3.61 6.10
C ILE A 168 -16.80 4.51 6.98
N ASN A 169 -17.10 5.73 6.55
CA ASN A 169 -17.98 6.65 7.29
C ASN A 169 -19.37 6.06 7.49
N TYR A 170 -19.97 5.47 6.44
CA TYR A 170 -21.25 4.77 6.55
C TYR A 170 -21.20 3.67 7.61
N LEU A 171 -20.19 2.81 7.59
CA LEU A 171 -20.05 1.72 8.55
C LEU A 171 -19.98 2.24 10.00
N ILE A 172 -19.24 3.34 10.21
CA ILE A 172 -19.11 4.01 11.52
C ILE A 172 -20.45 4.62 11.95
N ASP A 173 -21.09 5.39 11.07
CA ASP A 173 -22.35 6.10 11.36
C ASP A 173 -23.50 5.12 11.63
N SER A 174 -23.53 3.99 10.92
CA SER A 174 -24.49 2.90 11.14
C SER A 174 -24.17 2.03 12.36
N GLN A 175 -23.06 2.29 13.07
CA GLN A 175 -22.60 1.51 14.22
C GLN A 175 -22.50 -0.01 13.91
N LEU A 176 -22.19 -0.35 12.66
CA LEU A 176 -22.10 -1.72 12.21
C LEU A 176 -20.78 -2.32 12.70
N GLY A 177 -20.83 -3.08 13.80
CA GLY A 177 -19.66 -3.70 14.39
C GLY A 177 -18.84 -4.54 13.39
N GLY A 178 -17.51 -4.51 13.54
CA GLY A 178 -16.61 -5.30 12.72
C GLY A 178 -15.36 -4.55 12.26
N TYR A 179 -14.75 -5.08 11.21
CA TYR A 179 -13.46 -4.62 10.71
C TYR A 179 -13.51 -4.42 9.21
N PHE A 180 -12.89 -3.34 8.75
CA PHE A 180 -12.65 -3.12 7.33
C PHE A 180 -11.16 -3.32 7.04
N LEU A 181 -10.84 -4.21 6.09
CA LEU A 181 -9.48 -4.59 5.77
C LEU A 181 -9.13 -4.17 4.34
N LEU A 182 -8.05 -3.40 4.20
CA LEU A 182 -7.51 -2.94 2.92
C LEU A 182 -6.16 -3.62 2.69
N ASN A 183 -6.17 -4.64 1.86
CA ASN A 183 -4.98 -5.44 1.58
C ASN A 183 -4.23 -4.87 0.38
N PHE A 184 -2.90 -4.85 0.41
CA PHE A 184 -2.04 -4.35 -0.66
C PHE A 184 -0.92 -5.34 -0.96
N GLN A 185 -0.82 -5.74 -2.23
CA GLN A 185 0.24 -6.63 -2.72
C GLN A 185 0.58 -6.26 -4.17
N PHE A 186 1.78 -6.58 -4.65
CA PHE A 186 2.07 -6.51 -6.08
C PHE A 186 1.69 -7.81 -6.80
N ASP A 187 1.24 -7.69 -8.05
CA ASP A 187 1.14 -8.83 -8.96
C ASP A 187 2.48 -9.12 -9.65
N ASP A 188 2.50 -10.16 -10.50
CA ASP A 188 3.70 -10.55 -11.25
C ASP A 188 4.17 -9.49 -12.26
N TYR A 189 3.37 -8.45 -12.50
CA TYR A 189 3.62 -7.33 -13.42
C TYR A 189 3.87 -6.01 -12.66
N ASP A 190 4.12 -6.08 -11.35
CA ASP A 190 4.33 -4.93 -10.46
C ASP A 190 3.14 -3.94 -10.45
N ASN A 191 1.91 -4.42 -10.65
CA ASN A 191 0.69 -3.66 -10.36
C ASN A 191 0.26 -3.86 -8.91
N ILE A 192 -0.17 -2.78 -8.25
CA ILE A 192 -0.77 -2.88 -6.92
C ILE A 192 -2.15 -3.53 -7.04
N ILE A 193 -2.31 -4.69 -6.42
CA ILE A 193 -3.61 -5.32 -6.20
C ILE A 193 -4.08 -4.94 -4.80
N THR A 194 -5.31 -4.43 -4.71
CA THR A 194 -6.04 -4.39 -3.46
C THR A 194 -7.31 -5.21 -3.50
N LYS A 195 -7.71 -5.73 -2.34
CA LYS A 195 -9.00 -6.41 -2.16
C LYS A 195 -9.60 -5.99 -0.83
N PRO A 196 -10.40 -4.93 -0.82
CA PRO A 196 -11.10 -4.51 0.38
C PRO A 196 -12.11 -5.59 0.80
N ILE A 197 -12.08 -5.95 2.08
CA ILE A 197 -13.09 -6.81 2.67
C ILE A 197 -13.65 -6.17 3.93
N TYR A 198 -14.96 -6.31 4.10
CA TYR A 198 -15.63 -5.97 5.36
C TYR A 198 -15.95 -7.26 6.10
N ILE A 199 -15.59 -7.31 7.38
CA ILE A 199 -15.84 -8.42 8.29
C ILE A 199 -16.82 -7.93 9.33
N ASN A 200 -18.08 -8.33 9.22
CA ASN A 200 -19.05 -8.11 10.26
C ASN A 200 -18.90 -9.18 11.34
N VAL A 201 -18.80 -8.75 12.60
CA VAL A 201 -18.69 -9.62 13.76
C VAL A 201 -19.91 -9.40 14.65
N SER A 202 -20.65 -10.46 14.93
CA SER A 202 -21.84 -10.42 15.78
C SER A 202 -21.89 -11.59 16.76
N GLU A 203 -22.67 -11.45 17.82
CA GLU A 203 -22.84 -12.50 18.84
C GLU A 203 -24.02 -13.43 18.56
N LYS A 204 -24.90 -13.04 17.64
CA LYS A 204 -26.13 -13.75 17.30
C LYS A 204 -26.13 -14.10 15.81
N VAL A 205 -26.55 -15.32 15.51
CA VAL A 205 -26.88 -15.69 14.12
C VAL A 205 -28.18 -14.95 13.78
N GLN A 206 -28.09 -13.94 12.91
CA GLN A 206 -29.28 -13.29 12.35
C GLN A 206 -30.09 -14.30 11.54
N GLU A 207 -31.42 -14.28 11.67
CA GLU A 207 -32.32 -15.18 10.94
C GLU A 207 -32.31 -14.92 9.43
N ASP A 208 -32.05 -13.68 9.03
CA ASP A 208 -31.84 -13.31 7.64
C ASP A 208 -30.34 -13.10 7.38
N GLU A 209 -29.81 -13.86 6.42
CA GLU A 209 -28.38 -13.93 6.16
C GLU A 209 -27.88 -12.69 5.40
N ASN A 210 -28.76 -11.97 4.67
CA ASN A 210 -28.39 -10.95 3.68
C ASN A 210 -28.73 -9.50 4.04
N ILE A 211 -29.40 -9.22 5.16
CA ILE A 211 -29.82 -7.86 5.55
C ILE A 211 -28.72 -6.82 5.36
N ILE A 212 -27.50 -7.07 5.85
CA ILE A 212 -26.38 -6.12 5.74
C ILE A 212 -25.95 -5.89 4.28
N GLU A 213 -25.97 -6.93 3.45
CA GLU A 213 -25.64 -6.79 2.01
C GLU A 213 -26.71 -5.96 1.31
N GLU A 214 -27.98 -6.22 1.59
CA GLU A 214 -29.11 -5.50 1.00
C GLU A 214 -29.13 -4.04 1.44
N GLU A 215 -29.06 -3.76 2.75
CA GLU A 215 -29.05 -2.41 3.31
C GLU A 215 -27.92 -1.53 2.75
N ILE A 216 -26.70 -2.07 2.68
CA ILE A 216 -25.55 -1.34 2.14
C ILE A 216 -25.73 -1.13 0.64
N ASN A 217 -26.13 -2.16 -0.10
CA ASN A 217 -26.30 -2.04 -1.54
C ASN A 217 -27.40 -1.04 -1.90
N ASP A 218 -28.49 -1.00 -1.14
CA ASP A 218 -29.59 -0.06 -1.31
C ASP A 218 -29.16 1.37 -0.96
N PHE A 219 -28.39 1.58 0.12
CA PHE A 219 -27.87 2.90 0.48
C PHE A 219 -26.96 3.50 -0.60
N PHE A 220 -26.11 2.67 -1.21
CA PHE A 220 -25.21 3.10 -2.30
C PHE A 220 -25.86 2.99 -3.69
N ASP A 221 -27.14 2.59 -3.77
CA ASP A 221 -27.93 2.36 -4.99
C ASP A 221 -27.21 1.47 -6.03
N ARG A 222 -26.56 0.41 -5.56
CA ARG A 222 -25.77 -0.51 -6.41
C ARG A 222 -25.27 -1.75 -5.66
N LYS A 223 -24.77 -2.71 -6.42
CA LYS A 223 -24.07 -3.89 -5.88
C LYS A 223 -22.62 -3.59 -5.45
N LEU A 224 -22.48 -2.89 -4.33
CA LEU A 224 -21.20 -2.55 -3.70
C LEU A 224 -20.64 -3.73 -2.87
N LEU A 225 -21.49 -4.34 -2.07
CA LEU A 225 -21.16 -5.39 -1.14
C LEU A 225 -21.61 -6.74 -1.69
N LYS A 226 -20.79 -7.78 -1.47
CA LYS A 226 -21.16 -9.16 -1.78
C LYS A 226 -20.64 -10.13 -0.74
N ASN A 227 -21.51 -10.94 -0.17
CA ASN A 227 -21.14 -11.96 0.79
C ASN A 227 -20.21 -13.02 0.18
N ILE A 228 -19.13 -13.35 0.90
CA ILE A 228 -18.18 -14.39 0.56
C ILE A 228 -18.49 -15.63 1.39
N LYS A 229 -18.82 -16.73 0.71
CA LYS A 229 -18.93 -18.03 1.36
C LYS A 229 -17.56 -18.53 1.84
N LEU A 230 -17.41 -18.55 3.16
CA LEU A 230 -16.19 -18.98 3.82
C LEU A 230 -16.07 -20.51 3.88
N ASP A 231 -14.81 -20.96 3.85
CA ASP A 231 -14.38 -22.29 4.27
C ASP A 231 -13.43 -22.22 5.47
N PHE A 232 -12.99 -23.38 5.99
CA PHE A 232 -12.10 -23.42 7.15
C PHE A 232 -10.70 -22.85 6.87
N ASN A 233 -10.25 -22.89 5.61
CA ASN A 233 -8.93 -22.37 5.24
C ASN A 233 -8.96 -20.83 5.14
N ASP A 234 -10.13 -20.27 4.81
CA ASP A 234 -10.35 -18.83 4.79
C ASP A 234 -10.12 -18.19 6.18
N VAL A 235 -10.28 -18.93 7.28
CA VAL A 235 -10.00 -18.44 8.66
C VAL A 235 -8.55 -17.99 8.83
N PHE A 236 -7.58 -18.76 8.30
CA PHE A 236 -6.17 -18.37 8.36
C PHE A 236 -5.88 -17.19 7.46
N SER A 237 -6.55 -17.10 6.32
CA SER A 237 -6.41 -15.96 5.43
C SER A 237 -6.95 -14.69 6.09
N ILE A 238 -8.10 -14.76 6.76
CA ILE A 238 -8.66 -13.67 7.57
C ILE A 238 -7.70 -13.30 8.71
N LEU A 239 -7.21 -14.28 9.47
CA LEU A 239 -6.25 -14.05 10.56
C LEU A 239 -4.95 -13.41 10.08
N TRP A 240 -4.44 -13.81 8.92
CA TRP A 240 -3.23 -13.21 8.35
C TRP A 240 -3.50 -11.93 7.59
N ARG A 241 -4.76 -11.49 7.50
CA ARG A 241 -5.22 -10.40 6.63
C ARG A 241 -4.72 -10.59 5.19
N LYS A 242 -4.74 -11.84 4.75
CA LYS A 242 -4.42 -12.24 3.39
C LYS A 242 -5.69 -12.14 2.53
N PRO A 243 -5.60 -11.64 1.29
CA PRO A 243 -6.74 -11.63 0.38
C PRO A 243 -7.39 -13.01 0.21
N LEU A 244 -8.72 -13.09 0.31
CA LEU A 244 -9.46 -14.33 0.04
C LEU A 244 -9.43 -14.65 -1.46
N ASN A 245 -9.11 -15.90 -1.79
CA ASN A 245 -8.62 -16.31 -3.12
C ASN A 245 -9.72 -16.50 -4.19
N LYS A 246 -10.95 -16.04 -3.98
CA LYS A 246 -12.09 -16.41 -4.84
C LYS A 246 -12.36 -15.47 -6.03
N ASN A 247 -11.77 -14.29 -6.12
CA ASN A 247 -11.76 -13.47 -7.36
C ASN A 247 -10.52 -12.56 -7.39
N LYS A 248 -9.71 -12.61 -8.46
CA LYS A 248 -8.67 -11.59 -8.71
C LYS A 248 -9.36 -10.38 -9.36
N GLN A 249 -9.70 -9.36 -8.57
CA GLN A 249 -9.95 -8.03 -9.14
C GLN A 249 -8.59 -7.37 -9.37
N LEU A 250 -8.24 -7.20 -10.64
CA LEU A 250 -7.10 -6.41 -11.08
C LEU A 250 -7.52 -4.94 -11.04
N PHE A 251 -6.92 -4.17 -10.13
CA PHE A 251 -6.99 -2.71 -10.20
C PHE A 251 -5.92 -2.26 -11.19
N ILE A 252 -6.32 -2.07 -12.44
CA ILE A 252 -5.42 -1.57 -13.52
C ILE A 252 -5.28 -0.03 -13.43
N LYS A 253 -6.01 0.63 -12.54
CA LYS A 253 -5.86 2.06 -12.28
C LYS A 253 -5.55 2.26 -10.80
N HIS A 254 -4.45 2.98 -10.56
CA HIS A 254 -4.01 3.44 -9.26
C HIS A 254 -5.21 3.95 -8.46
N LEU A 255 -5.48 3.35 -7.30
CA LEU A 255 -6.40 3.92 -6.34
C LEU A 255 -5.82 5.29 -5.98
N ASP A 256 -6.56 6.36 -6.27
CA ASP A 256 -6.15 7.73 -5.93
C ASP A 256 -6.35 8.00 -4.43
N TRP A 257 -5.86 7.09 -3.58
CA TRP A 257 -5.87 7.19 -2.12
C TRP A 257 -4.70 8.05 -1.66
N GLY A 258 -4.43 9.17 -2.34
CA GLY A 258 -3.17 9.89 -2.17
C GLY A 258 -1.92 9.09 -2.61
N ILE A 259 -2.09 7.95 -3.30
CA ILE A 259 -0.99 7.25 -3.98
C ILE A 259 -0.74 7.95 -5.32
N THR A 260 -0.24 9.17 -5.24
CA THR A 260 0.51 9.78 -6.31
C THR A 260 1.94 9.20 -6.30
N GLU A 261 2.09 7.87 -6.46
CA GLU A 261 3.20 7.40 -7.29
C GLU A 261 2.79 7.73 -8.72
N VAL A 262 2.80 9.03 -9.01
CA VAL A 262 2.82 9.50 -10.36
C VAL A 262 4.19 9.03 -10.85
N LYS A 263 4.24 7.84 -11.46
CA LYS A 263 4.98 7.75 -12.72
C LYS A 263 4.29 8.77 -13.60
N LEU A 264 4.60 10.07 -13.41
CA LEU A 264 4.21 11.12 -14.32
C LEU A 264 4.69 10.55 -15.63
N LYS A 265 3.74 10.21 -16.51
CA LYS A 265 4.13 9.88 -17.87
C LYS A 265 5.00 11.05 -18.26
N ILE A 266 6.16 10.83 -18.87
CA ILE A 266 7.09 11.92 -19.23
C ILE A 266 6.37 13.13 -19.88
N ARG A 267 5.25 12.85 -20.56
CA ARG A 267 4.26 13.80 -21.06
C ARG A 267 3.57 14.69 -20.00
N GLU A 268 3.14 14.15 -18.87
CA GLU A 268 2.55 14.88 -17.74
C GLU A 268 3.58 15.79 -17.07
N ILE A 269 4.84 15.33 -16.85
CA ILE A 269 5.93 16.21 -16.39
C ILE A 269 6.15 17.35 -17.37
N ALA A 270 6.23 17.01 -18.66
CA ALA A 270 6.42 18.02 -19.69
C ALA A 270 5.27 19.04 -19.72
N ASN A 271 4.03 18.61 -19.47
CA ASN A 271 2.88 19.50 -19.36
C ASN A 271 2.97 20.36 -18.09
N GLU A 272 3.43 19.81 -16.96
CA GLU A 272 3.61 20.55 -15.70
C GLU A 272 4.68 21.63 -15.83
N VAL A 273 5.82 21.30 -16.46
CA VAL A 273 6.86 22.27 -16.80
C VAL A 273 6.27 23.37 -17.69
N GLU A 274 5.56 23.00 -18.74
CA GLU A 274 4.97 23.95 -19.68
C GLU A 274 3.95 24.87 -19.00
N ASN A 275 3.06 24.32 -18.17
CA ASN A 275 2.09 25.09 -17.41
C ASN A 275 2.77 26.01 -16.41
N SER A 276 3.77 25.51 -15.66
CA SER A 276 4.53 26.31 -14.70
C SER A 276 5.24 27.49 -15.36
N LEU A 277 5.83 27.29 -16.54
CA LEU A 277 6.45 28.39 -17.29
C LEU A 277 5.40 29.42 -17.74
N ARG A 278 4.23 28.98 -18.20
CA ARG A 278 3.12 29.87 -18.58
C ARG A 278 2.58 30.66 -17.39
N ASP A 279 2.28 29.98 -16.29
CA ASP A 279 1.69 30.55 -15.07
C ASP A 279 2.63 31.58 -14.43
N ASN A 280 3.95 31.34 -14.52
CA ASN A 280 4.96 32.27 -14.04
C ASN A 280 5.32 33.36 -15.06
N THR A 281 4.64 33.45 -16.21
CA THR A 281 4.89 34.43 -17.28
C THR A 281 6.34 34.43 -17.78
N ILE A 282 6.91 33.24 -17.94
CA ILE A 282 8.29 33.04 -18.43
C ILE A 282 8.22 32.77 -19.93
N ASN A 283 9.03 33.44 -20.74
CA ASN A 283 9.08 33.18 -22.18
C ASN A 283 9.81 31.86 -22.45
N PHE A 284 9.19 31.01 -23.27
CA PHE A 284 9.84 29.78 -23.71
C PHE A 284 9.41 29.38 -25.12
N GLN A 285 10.30 28.67 -25.79
CA GLN A 285 10.04 27.95 -27.03
C GLN A 285 10.16 26.45 -26.76
N LYS A 286 9.09 25.72 -27.07
CA LYS A 286 9.10 24.26 -27.04
C LYS A 286 9.75 23.74 -28.32
N ILE A 287 10.94 23.16 -28.21
CA ILE A 287 11.66 22.59 -29.36
C ILE A 287 11.08 21.21 -29.70
N ASN A 288 10.83 20.40 -28.67
CA ASN A 288 10.11 19.13 -28.77
C ASN A 288 9.36 18.87 -27.46
N PRO A 289 8.56 17.78 -27.33
CA PRO A 289 7.78 17.50 -26.13
C PRO A 289 8.56 17.52 -24.80
N TYR A 290 9.87 17.30 -24.83
CA TYR A 290 10.73 17.12 -23.66
C TYR A 290 11.92 18.07 -23.64
N LEU A 291 11.92 19.10 -24.50
CA LEU A 291 13.01 20.06 -24.64
C LEU A 291 12.46 21.47 -24.80
N PHE A 292 12.83 22.33 -23.86
CA PHE A 292 12.40 23.72 -23.80
C PHE A 292 13.61 24.64 -23.89
N PHE A 293 13.44 25.73 -24.61
CA PHE A 293 14.37 26.84 -24.65
C PHE A 293 13.73 28.04 -23.97
N ILE A 294 14.29 28.47 -22.85
CA ILE A 294 13.64 29.39 -21.89
C ILE A 294 14.46 30.69 -21.82
N GLU A 295 13.78 31.84 -21.89
CA GLU A 295 14.33 33.21 -21.83
C GLU A 295 15.60 33.42 -22.68
N GLN A 296 15.70 32.68 -23.79
CA GLN A 296 16.83 32.72 -24.73
C GLN A 296 18.21 32.37 -24.15
N ASN A 297 18.29 31.91 -22.89
CA ASN A 297 19.55 31.63 -22.19
C ASN A 297 19.61 30.25 -21.52
N THR A 298 18.48 29.55 -21.43
CA THR A 298 18.37 28.28 -20.69
C THR A 298 17.82 27.16 -21.58
N ILE A 299 18.47 25.99 -21.54
CA ILE A 299 17.99 24.75 -22.15
C ILE A 299 17.49 23.83 -21.04
N PHE A 300 16.21 23.46 -21.08
CA PHE A 300 15.61 22.52 -20.13
C PHE A 300 15.25 21.22 -20.84
N LEU A 301 15.96 20.14 -20.50
CA LEU A 301 15.77 18.79 -21.04
C LEU A 301 15.09 17.90 -19.99
N ILE A 302 14.05 17.19 -20.41
CA ILE A 302 13.40 16.14 -19.64
C ILE A 302 13.76 14.81 -20.27
N ALA A 303 14.35 13.89 -19.52
CA ALA A 303 14.72 12.58 -20.01
C ALA A 303 14.23 11.49 -19.05
N LYS A 304 13.73 10.38 -19.61
CA LYS A 304 13.32 9.22 -18.82
C LYS A 304 14.53 8.51 -18.21
N GLU A 305 15.57 8.32 -19.03
CA GLU A 305 16.80 7.59 -18.70
C GLU A 305 18.03 8.44 -19.02
N ALA A 306 19.15 8.16 -18.37
CA ALA A 306 20.42 8.86 -18.57
C ALA A 306 21.19 8.31 -19.79
N ASP A 307 20.81 8.71 -21.00
CA ASP A 307 21.64 8.44 -22.19
C ASP A 307 22.88 9.35 -22.18
N ILE A 308 23.98 8.83 -21.65
CA ILE A 308 25.27 9.52 -21.52
C ILE A 308 25.74 10.07 -22.87
N ASN A 309 25.55 9.34 -23.98
CA ASN A 309 25.99 9.78 -25.29
C ASN A 309 25.16 10.96 -25.80
N HIS A 310 23.85 10.93 -25.56
CA HIS A 310 22.96 12.02 -25.93
C HIS A 310 23.21 13.27 -25.08
N ILE A 311 23.31 13.12 -23.76
CA ILE A 311 23.63 14.19 -22.83
C ILE A 311 24.97 14.83 -23.18
N SER A 312 26.01 14.02 -23.42
CA SER A 312 27.34 14.50 -23.80
C SER A 312 27.31 15.33 -25.09
N LYS A 313 26.49 14.94 -26.08
CA LYS A 313 26.31 15.73 -27.32
C LYS A 313 25.68 17.10 -27.07
N ILE A 314 24.71 17.17 -26.16
CA ILE A 314 24.05 18.43 -25.78
C ILE A 314 25.04 19.33 -25.04
N LEU A 315 25.73 18.79 -24.02
CA LEU A 315 26.73 19.53 -23.25
C LEU A 315 27.84 20.06 -24.15
N ASN A 316 28.46 19.21 -24.97
CA ASN A 316 29.56 19.61 -25.86
C ASN A 316 29.17 20.73 -26.84
N ARG A 317 27.90 20.79 -27.25
CA ARG A 317 27.43 21.74 -28.26
C ARG A 317 26.94 23.06 -27.66
N TYR A 318 26.39 23.02 -26.45
CA TYR A 318 25.57 24.12 -25.92
C TYR A 318 26.03 24.65 -24.56
N TYR A 319 26.85 23.92 -23.82
CA TYR A 319 27.21 24.25 -22.44
C TYR A 319 27.87 25.64 -22.31
N SER A 320 28.73 26.02 -23.25
CA SER A 320 29.42 27.32 -23.20
C SER A 320 28.53 28.53 -23.52
N LYS A 321 27.27 28.31 -23.90
CA LYS A 321 26.36 29.37 -24.37
C LYS A 321 25.08 29.49 -23.55
N TYR A 322 24.71 28.44 -22.84
CA TYR A 322 23.41 28.33 -22.20
C TYR A 322 23.54 27.66 -20.85
N LYS A 323 22.71 28.10 -19.91
CA LYS A 323 22.45 27.33 -18.69
C LYS A 323 21.68 26.07 -19.07
N ILE A 324 22.15 24.90 -18.66
CA ILE A 324 21.53 23.63 -19.00
C ILE A 324 20.92 23.00 -17.76
N ILE A 325 19.65 22.64 -17.86
CA ILE A 325 18.91 21.90 -16.84
C ILE A 325 18.52 20.55 -17.43
N ILE A 326 18.91 19.48 -16.75
CA ILE A 326 18.55 18.10 -17.13
C ILE A 326 17.77 17.47 -15.99
N LEU A 327 16.51 17.14 -16.27
CA LEU A 327 15.64 16.38 -15.38
C LEU A 327 15.67 14.90 -15.78
N ILE A 328 16.12 14.04 -14.87
CA ILE A 328 16.07 12.58 -15.04
C ILE A 328 14.94 12.02 -14.17
N ILE A 329 14.02 11.30 -14.80
CA ILE A 329 12.80 10.80 -14.14
C ILE A 329 13.10 9.55 -13.31
N GLU A 330 14.00 8.68 -13.78
CA GLU A 330 14.33 7.43 -13.08
C GLU A 330 15.45 7.63 -12.04
N GLU A 331 15.13 7.40 -10.76
CA GLU A 331 16.03 7.59 -9.59
C GLU A 331 17.35 6.78 -9.75
N GLU A 332 17.27 5.56 -10.31
CA GLU A 332 18.44 4.71 -10.55
C GLU A 332 19.41 5.27 -11.61
N GLU A 333 18.91 6.04 -12.56
CA GLU A 333 19.70 6.68 -13.63
C GLU A 333 20.30 8.01 -13.17
N TYR A 334 19.62 8.72 -12.27
CA TYR A 334 20.12 9.93 -11.62
C TYR A 334 21.41 9.64 -10.83
N GLU A 335 21.42 8.57 -10.04
CA GLU A 335 22.61 8.14 -9.29
C GLU A 335 23.81 7.83 -10.20
N LYS A 336 23.58 7.30 -11.40
CA LYS A 336 24.66 7.03 -12.37
C LYS A 336 25.33 8.31 -12.88
N LEU A 337 24.57 9.39 -13.07
CA LEU A 337 25.12 10.67 -13.54
C LEU A 337 25.87 11.41 -12.43
N ASN A 338 25.37 11.36 -11.19
CA ASN A 338 26.04 11.99 -10.05
C ASN A 338 27.41 11.39 -9.74
N ASN A 339 27.61 10.10 -10.05
CA ASN A 339 28.89 9.43 -9.88
C ASN A 339 29.95 9.79 -10.94
N ILE A 340 29.61 10.60 -11.95
CA ILE A 340 30.56 11.07 -12.97
C ILE A 340 31.23 12.36 -12.46
N GLU A 341 32.42 12.26 -11.89
CA GLU A 341 33.17 13.37 -11.27
C GLU A 341 33.33 14.63 -12.14
N LYS A 342 33.30 14.50 -13.47
CA LYS A 342 33.44 15.63 -14.41
C LYS A 342 32.16 16.45 -14.57
N ILE A 343 30.99 15.87 -14.31
CA ILE A 343 29.70 16.52 -14.54
C ILE A 343 29.35 17.47 -13.38
N SER A 344 29.69 17.09 -12.14
CA SER A 344 29.46 17.91 -10.95
C SER A 344 30.30 19.19 -10.90
N GLN A 345 31.36 19.29 -11.71
CA GLN A 345 32.24 20.46 -11.81
C GLN A 345 31.73 21.53 -12.80
N LEU A 346 30.64 21.27 -13.51
CA LEU A 346 30.09 22.17 -14.52
C LEU A 346 29.12 23.18 -13.88
N GLU A 347 29.59 24.40 -13.63
CA GLU A 347 28.83 25.49 -12.97
C GLU A 347 27.49 25.83 -13.66
N ASP A 348 27.41 25.74 -14.99
CA ASP A 348 26.22 26.07 -15.78
C ASP A 348 25.28 24.87 -16.04
N LEU A 349 25.52 23.76 -15.34
CA LEU A 349 24.71 22.53 -15.44
C LEU A 349 24.03 22.24 -14.10
N LYS A 350 22.70 22.12 -14.13
CA LYS A 350 21.92 21.62 -13.00
C LYS A 350 21.25 20.30 -13.37
N ILE A 351 21.58 19.24 -12.64
CA ILE A 351 20.90 17.94 -12.72
C ILE A 351 19.93 17.83 -11.55
N MET A 352 18.71 17.40 -11.83
CA MET A 352 17.67 17.22 -10.82
C MET A 352 17.03 15.84 -11.00
N ASP A 353 16.75 15.19 -9.87
CA ASP A 353 15.79 14.10 -9.81
C ASP A 353 14.37 14.66 -9.62
N LEU A 354 13.37 13.78 -9.51
CA LEU A 354 11.98 14.20 -9.31
C LEU A 354 11.77 14.94 -7.98
N SER A 355 12.49 14.56 -6.93
CA SER A 355 12.33 15.17 -5.59
C SER A 355 12.81 16.61 -5.57
N ILE A 356 13.98 16.88 -6.14
CA ILE A 356 14.55 18.23 -6.29
C ILE A 356 13.70 19.04 -7.28
N PHE A 357 13.20 18.41 -8.34
CA PHE A 357 12.33 19.04 -9.32
C PHE A 357 11.02 19.57 -8.72
N SER A 358 10.37 18.78 -7.85
CA SER A 358 9.11 19.18 -7.22
C SER A 358 9.21 20.48 -6.39
N GLN A 359 10.42 20.84 -5.97
CA GLN A 359 10.72 22.04 -5.19
C GLN A 359 11.38 23.13 -6.03
N PHE A 360 11.49 22.93 -7.35
CA PHE A 360 12.20 23.84 -8.24
C PHE A 360 11.42 25.15 -8.41
N ASN A 361 12.01 26.25 -7.96
CA ASN A 361 11.42 27.57 -8.14
C ASN A 361 11.67 28.09 -9.57
N TYR A 362 10.67 27.92 -10.43
CA TYR A 362 10.71 28.38 -11.83
C TYR A 362 10.94 29.88 -12.00
N THR A 363 10.58 30.71 -11.02
CA THR A 363 10.85 32.16 -11.08
C THR A 363 12.34 32.47 -11.16
N THR A 364 13.23 31.55 -10.73
CA THR A 364 14.68 31.68 -10.90
C THR A 364 15.16 31.57 -12.35
N LEU A 365 14.31 31.09 -13.25
CA LEU A 365 14.57 31.07 -14.70
C LEU A 365 14.17 32.37 -15.38
N LYS A 366 13.46 33.25 -14.68
CA LYS A 366 13.08 34.56 -15.17
C LYS A 366 14.28 35.49 -15.01
N ASN A 367 14.98 35.73 -16.11
CA ASN A 367 16.07 36.68 -16.23
C ASN A 367 15.87 37.53 -17.48
#